data_AF-A0A380P482-F1
#
_entry.id   AF-A0A380P482-F1
#
_cell.length_a   1.000
_cell.length_b   1.000
_cell.length_c   1.000
_cell.angle_alpha   90.00
_cell.angle_beta   90.00
_cell.angle_gamma   90.00
#
_symmetry.space_group_name_H-M   'P 1'
#
loop_
_entity.id
_entity.type
_entity.pdbx_description
1 polymer ?
#
loop_
_entity_poly.entity_id
_entity_poly.type
_entity_poly.pdbx_seq_one_letter_code
_entity_poly.pdbx_strand_id
1 'polypeptide(L)'
;MMQKLTTGASILGMFIMGVLVPRWTTMNFPMVLSKVNLQKGSYVDTDALAKQINTGHLSPQTITDIAGKIKGGQNLGAVKITTVQDTLNQLIPGLAPLLLMFVVLWLLRKHVSPIVIIFGLFAVGILAYALGIMA
;
A
#
# COMPACT_ATOMS: atom_id res chain seq x y z
N MET A 1 4.84 -42.58 18.12
CA MET A 1 4.11 -42.25 16.87
C MET A 1 3.07 -41.14 17.09
N MET A 2 2.32 -41.11 18.20
CA MET A 2 1.38 -40.01 18.54
C MET A 2 2.00 -38.60 18.51
N GLN A 3 3.19 -38.41 19.11
CA GLN A 3 3.85 -37.10 19.16
C GLN A 3 4.19 -36.54 17.78
N LYS A 4 4.56 -37.39 16.80
CA LYS A 4 4.83 -36.94 15.42
C LYS A 4 3.56 -36.44 14.72
N LEU A 5 2.42 -37.07 15.00
CA LEU A 5 1.12 -36.65 14.48
C LEU A 5 0.65 -35.33 15.11
N THR A 6 0.78 -35.18 16.43
CA THR A 6 0.43 -33.94 17.15
C THR A 6 1.35 -32.78 16.76
N THR A 7 2.65 -33.02 16.60
CA THR A 7 3.60 -32.01 16.11
C THR A 7 3.32 -31.65 14.65
N GLY A 8 2.95 -32.62 13.81
CA GLY A 8 2.50 -32.35 12.44
C GLY A 8 1.25 -31.47 12.39
N ALA A 9 0.27 -31.77 13.24
CA ALA A 9 -0.97 -30.99 13.35
C ALA A 9 -0.74 -29.56 13.86
N SER A 10 0.15 -29.35 14.84
CA SER A 10 0.43 -28.01 15.38
C SER A 10 1.22 -27.14 14.40
N ILE A 11 2.17 -27.71 13.64
CA ILE A 11 2.90 -26.98 12.59
C ILE A 11 1.95 -26.54 11.46
N LEU A 12 1.05 -27.42 11.04
CA LEU A 12 0.00 -27.09 10.06
C LEU A 12 -0.92 -25.99 10.56
N GLY A 13 -1.37 -26.07 11.82
CA GLY A 13 -2.21 -25.04 12.43
C GLY A 13 -1.51 -23.68 12.50
N MET A 14 -0.24 -23.65 12.90
CA MET A 14 0.56 -22.42 12.95
C MET A 14 0.80 -21.82 11.56
N PHE A 15 1.06 -22.68 10.55
CA PHE A 15 1.24 -22.24 9.18
C PHE A 15 -0.04 -21.62 8.60
N ILE A 16 -1.19 -22.27 8.77
CA ILE A 16 -2.49 -21.78 8.29
C ILE A 16 -2.82 -20.44 8.96
N MET A 17 -2.65 -20.33 10.27
CA MET A 17 -2.89 -19.06 10.98
C MET A 17 -1.95 -17.94 10.50
N GLY A 18 -0.71 -18.26 10.14
CA GLY A 18 0.25 -17.29 9.58
C GLY A 18 -0.16 -16.72 8.22
N VAL A 19 -0.72 -17.54 7.33
CA VAL A 19 -1.15 -17.08 5.99
C VAL A 19 -2.56 -16.48 5.96
N LEU A 20 -3.43 -16.89 6.90
CA LEU A 20 -4.82 -16.43 6.94
C LEU A 20 -4.94 -15.00 7.47
N VAL A 21 -4.15 -14.64 8.50
CA VAL A 21 -4.23 -13.34 9.16
C VAL A 21 -3.99 -12.16 8.19
N PRO A 22 -2.93 -12.15 7.35
CA PRO A 22 -2.71 -11.09 6.36
C PRO A 22 -3.76 -11.06 5.24
N ARG A 23 -4.43 -12.19 4.96
CA ARG A 23 -5.48 -12.28 3.93
C ARG A 23 -6.82 -11.70 4.41
N TRP A 24 -7.11 -11.79 5.70
CA TRP A 24 -8.38 -11.36 6.30
C TRP A 24 -8.30 -9.99 6.97
N THR A 25 -7.08 -9.53 7.27
CA THR A 25 -6.84 -8.20 7.83
C THR A 25 -6.39 -7.27 6.70
N THR A 26 -7.29 -6.42 6.24
CA THR A 26 -6.92 -5.30 5.35
C THR A 26 -6.47 -4.12 6.20
N MET A 27 -5.29 -3.59 5.89
CA MET A 27 -4.78 -2.39 6.54
C MET A 27 -4.03 -1.58 5.50
N ASN A 28 -4.63 -0.46 5.11
CA ASN A 28 -4.07 0.45 4.14
C ASN A 28 -3.61 1.72 4.85
N PHE A 29 -2.35 2.09 4.63
CA PHE A 29 -1.78 3.31 5.17
C PHE A 29 -1.55 4.28 4.01
N PRO A 30 -2.46 5.23 3.76
CA PRO A 30 -2.29 6.21 2.68
C PRO A 30 -1.27 7.30 3.01
N MET A 31 -0.39 7.11 4.01
CA MET A 31 0.54 8.15 4.44
C MET A 31 1.60 8.42 3.37
N VAL A 32 1.37 9.51 2.63
CA VAL A 32 2.23 10.06 1.58
C VAL A 32 3.54 10.60 2.18
N LEU A 33 4.54 9.75 2.38
CA LEU A 33 5.84 10.17 2.92
C LEU A 33 6.76 10.82 1.88
N SER A 34 6.48 10.68 0.59
CA SER A 34 7.18 11.45 -0.44
C SER A 34 6.33 11.68 -1.67
N LYS A 35 5.88 12.93 -1.83
CA LYS A 35 5.58 13.46 -3.16
C LYS A 35 6.91 13.65 -3.87
N VAL A 36 7.40 12.62 -4.56
CA VAL A 36 8.50 12.83 -5.51
C VAL A 36 7.90 13.61 -6.68
N ASN A 37 8.17 14.90 -6.74
CA ASN A 37 8.01 15.68 -7.97
C ASN A 37 8.86 14.99 -9.04
N LEU A 38 8.25 14.30 -10.02
CA LEU A 38 9.02 13.76 -11.13
C LEU A 38 9.67 14.95 -11.85
N GLN A 39 10.99 14.87 -12.02
CA GLN A 39 11.76 15.87 -12.74
C GLN A 39 11.35 15.89 -14.21
N LYS A 40 11.39 17.09 -14.81
CA LYS A 40 11.00 17.40 -16.19
C LYS A 40 11.44 16.32 -17.17
N GLY A 41 10.46 15.64 -17.79
CA GLY A 41 10.67 14.60 -18.81
C GLY A 41 9.76 13.36 -18.70
N SER A 42 9.05 13.18 -17.58
CA SER A 42 8.10 12.05 -17.35
C SER A 42 6.64 12.49 -17.21
N TYR A 43 6.33 13.74 -17.57
CA TYR A 43 4.95 14.21 -17.67
C TYR A 43 4.70 14.72 -19.07
N VAL A 44 3.51 14.43 -19.57
CA VAL A 44 2.98 15.06 -20.77
C VAL A 44 2.53 16.46 -20.34
N ASP A 45 3.38 17.46 -20.56
CA ASP A 45 3.03 18.88 -20.34
C ASP A 45 1.90 19.26 -21.29
N THR A 46 0.65 19.13 -20.82
CA THR A 46 -0.55 19.52 -21.55
C THR A 46 -0.56 21.01 -21.89
N ASP A 47 0.17 21.84 -21.13
CA ASP A 47 0.42 23.25 -21.43
C ASP A 47 1.40 23.47 -22.60
N ALA A 48 2.41 22.61 -22.75
CA ALA A 48 3.33 22.66 -23.90
C ALA A 48 2.63 22.18 -25.18
N LEU A 49 1.76 21.18 -25.06
CA LEU A 49 0.91 20.70 -26.16
C LEU A 49 -0.14 21.74 -26.55
N ALA A 50 -0.80 22.38 -25.58
CA ALA A 50 -1.74 23.47 -25.86
C ALA A 50 -1.06 24.63 -26.60
N LYS A 51 0.18 24.99 -26.24
CA LYS A 51 0.94 26.00 -26.97
C LYS A 51 1.29 25.57 -28.40
N GLN A 52 1.65 24.30 -28.63
CA GLN A 52 1.94 23.79 -29.98
C GLN A 52 0.69 23.65 -30.86
N ILE A 53 -0.46 23.32 -30.28
CA ILE A 53 -1.76 23.26 -30.98
C ILE A 53 -2.23 24.66 -31.38
N ASN A 54 -2.05 25.66 -30.51
CA ASN A 54 -2.42 27.05 -30.80
C ASN A 54 -1.50 27.75 -31.82
N THR A 55 -0.28 27.25 -32.06
CA THR A 55 0.66 27.79 -33.08
C THR A 55 0.64 27.06 -34.43
N GLY A 56 -0.38 26.24 -34.70
CA GLY A 56 -0.68 25.76 -36.06
C GLY A 56 0.30 24.75 -36.67
N HIS A 57 1.13 24.07 -35.87
CA HIS A 57 2.02 23.00 -36.34
C HIS A 57 1.66 21.66 -35.68
N LEU A 58 0.61 20.99 -36.19
CA LEU A 58 0.26 19.64 -35.76
C LEU A 58 1.08 18.61 -36.55
N SER A 59 2.11 18.05 -35.91
CA SER A 59 2.79 16.85 -36.41
C SER A 59 2.05 15.60 -35.90
N PRO A 60 1.62 14.68 -36.80
CA PRO A 60 1.04 13.39 -36.42
C PRO A 60 1.94 12.54 -35.51
N GLN A 61 3.26 12.75 -35.55
CA GLN A 61 4.24 12.00 -34.78
C GLN A 61 4.22 12.34 -33.28
N THR A 62 3.91 13.60 -32.93
CA THR A 62 3.80 14.02 -31.53
C THR A 62 2.56 13.42 -30.88
N ILE A 63 1.45 13.33 -31.64
CA ILE A 63 0.20 12.72 -31.17
C ILE A 63 0.37 11.21 -30.97
N THR A 64 1.11 10.52 -31.84
CA THR A 64 1.40 9.09 -31.67
C THR A 64 2.37 8.79 -30.52
N ASP A 65 3.37 9.64 -30.27
CA ASP A 65 4.28 9.49 -29.12
C ASP A 65 3.57 9.71 -27.78
N ILE A 66 2.61 10.64 -27.73
CA ILE A 66 1.78 10.88 -26.56
C ILE A 66 0.79 9.71 -26.37
N ALA A 67 0.17 9.22 -27.44
CA ALA A 67 -0.72 8.05 -27.37
C ALA A 67 0.01 6.77 -26.93
N GLY A 68 1.28 6.60 -27.35
CA GLY A 68 2.15 5.52 -26.89
C GLY A 68 2.50 5.64 -25.41
N LYS A 69 2.81 6.86 -24.94
CA LYS A 69 3.11 7.14 -23.53
C LYS A 69 1.87 6.99 -22.63
N ILE A 70 0.67 7.28 -23.12
CA ILE A 70 -0.60 7.04 -22.40
C ILE A 70 -0.92 5.55 -22.30
N LYS A 71 -0.73 4.76 -23.38
CA LYS A 71 -0.98 3.31 -23.37
C LYS A 71 -0.01 2.51 -22.50
N GLY A 72 1.19 3.04 -22.23
CA GLY A 72 2.18 2.47 -21.32
C GLY A 72 1.90 2.68 -19.83
N GLY A 73 0.75 3.26 -19.46
CA GLY A 73 0.36 3.47 -18.07
C GLY A 73 1.04 4.65 -17.37
N GLN A 74 1.51 5.67 -18.11
CA GLN A 74 1.97 6.92 -17.51
C GLN A 74 0.79 7.87 -17.22
N ASN A 75 0.75 8.36 -15.98
CA ASN A 75 -0.29 9.23 -15.44
C ASN A 75 -0.32 10.61 -16.13
N LEU A 76 -1.51 11.12 -16.44
CA LEU A 76 -1.76 12.48 -16.95
C LEU A 76 -1.63 13.58 -15.87
N GLY A 77 -0.69 13.44 -14.94
CA GLY A 77 -0.55 14.40 -13.84
C GLY A 77 0.80 14.32 -13.15
N ALA A 78 1.32 15.49 -12.79
CA ALA A 78 2.66 15.73 -12.28
C ALA A 78 2.97 15.15 -10.89
N VAL A 79 2.30 14.07 -10.46
CA VAL A 79 2.48 13.49 -9.12
C VAL A 79 2.35 11.97 -9.17
N LYS A 80 3.47 11.24 -9.28
CA LYS A 80 3.51 9.84 -8.87
C LYS A 80 3.63 9.80 -7.35
N ILE A 81 2.48 9.67 -6.68
CA ILE A 81 2.44 9.34 -5.26
C ILE A 81 3.09 7.96 -5.11
N THR A 82 4.29 7.92 -4.53
CA THR A 82 4.94 6.65 -4.16
C THR A 82 4.88 6.60 -2.65
N THR A 83 3.98 5.79 -2.10
CA THR A 83 3.86 5.61 -0.66
C THR A 83 4.99 4.67 -0.22
N VAL A 84 5.62 4.90 0.93
CA VAL A 84 6.61 3.95 1.51
C VAL A 84 5.97 2.56 1.67
N GLN A 85 4.66 2.52 1.90
CA GLN A 85 3.82 1.34 1.91
C GLN A 85 3.82 0.56 0.58
N ASP A 86 3.80 1.24 -0.57
CA ASP A 86 3.76 0.60 -1.88
C ASP A 86 5.08 -0.11 -2.18
N THR A 87 6.20 0.53 -1.83
CA THR A 87 7.53 -0.09 -1.98
C THR A 87 7.73 -1.26 -1.02
N LEU A 88 7.30 -1.13 0.24
CA LEU A 88 7.38 -2.23 1.21
C LEU A 88 6.45 -3.40 0.87
N ASN A 89 5.19 -3.12 0.48
CA ASN A 89 4.23 -4.16 0.07
C ASN A 89 4.62 -4.84 -1.24
N GLN A 90 5.30 -4.13 -2.15
CA GLN A 90 5.84 -4.72 -3.37
C GLN A 90 6.98 -5.71 -3.07
N LEU A 91 7.73 -5.49 -1.99
CA LEU A 91 8.79 -6.40 -1.54
C LEU A 91 8.27 -7.54 -0.65
N ILE A 92 7.34 -7.25 0.26
CA ILE A 92 6.67 -8.22 1.15
C ILE A 92 5.18 -7.85 1.27
N PRO A 93 4.28 -8.50 0.53
CA PRO A 93 2.85 -8.24 0.63
C PRO A 93 2.33 -8.65 2.01
N GLY A 94 1.69 -7.73 2.74
CA GLY A 94 1.04 -8.04 4.02
C GLY A 94 1.94 -7.93 5.26
N LEU A 95 3.07 -7.22 5.18
CA LEU A 95 3.93 -6.96 6.35
C LEU A 95 3.21 -6.17 7.46
N ALA A 96 2.42 -5.15 7.07
CA ALA A 96 1.67 -4.29 7.98
C ALA A 96 0.70 -5.06 8.91
N PRO A 97 -0.26 -5.87 8.39
CA PRO A 97 -1.15 -6.65 9.25
C PRO A 97 -0.42 -7.69 10.11
N LEU A 98 0.73 -8.21 9.64
CA LEU A 98 1.54 -9.14 10.42
C LEU A 98 2.23 -8.46 11.62
N LEU A 99 2.72 -7.23 11.44
CA LEU A 99 3.29 -6.44 12.53
C LEU A 99 2.21 -6.10 13.58
N LEU A 100 1.01 -5.71 13.12
CA LEU A 100 -0.14 -5.48 14.00
C LEU A 100 -0.50 -6.76 14.80
N MET A 101 -0.53 -7.92 14.15
CA MET A 101 -0.76 -9.21 14.82
C MET A 101 0.28 -9.45 15.93
N PHE A 102 1.57 -9.20 15.65
CA PHE A 102 2.61 -9.30 16.68
C PHE A 102 2.39 -8.34 17.85
N VAL A 103 1.94 -7.10 17.59
CA VAL A 103 1.58 -6.14 18.64
C VAL A 103 0.41 -6.65 19.48
N VAL A 104 -0.62 -7.22 18.86
CA VAL A 104 -1.77 -7.81 19.57
C VAL A 104 -1.34 -9.01 20.42
N LEU A 105 -0.52 -9.92 19.88
CA LEU A 105 0.04 -11.05 20.65
C LEU A 105 0.92 -10.59 21.81
N TRP A 106 1.68 -9.52 21.60
CA TRP A 106 2.51 -8.93 22.64
C TRP A 106 1.66 -8.29 23.75
N LEU A 107 0.56 -7.62 23.41
CA LEU A 107 -0.43 -7.11 24.38
C LEU A 107 -1.07 -8.25 25.18
N LEU A 108 -1.40 -9.37 24.52
CA LEU A 108 -1.91 -10.56 25.19
C LEU A 108 -0.87 -11.18 26.14
N ARG A 109 0.41 -11.21 25.75
CA ARG A 109 1.49 -11.68 26.63
C ARG A 109 1.65 -10.82 27.88
N LYS A 110 1.23 -9.54 27.83
CA LYS A 110 1.24 -8.62 28.98
C LYS A 110 0.00 -8.77 29.89
N HIS A 111 -0.76 -9.87 29.75
CA HIS A 111 -2.00 -10.13 30.49
C HIS A 111 -3.08 -9.04 30.32
N VAL A 112 -3.06 -8.30 29.21
CA VAL A 112 -4.13 -7.36 28.89
C VAL A 112 -5.37 -8.16 28.47
N SER A 113 -6.52 -7.83 29.04
CA SER A 113 -7.78 -8.50 28.70
C SER A 113 -8.14 -8.27 27.22
N PRO A 114 -8.67 -9.28 26.51
CA PRO A 114 -9.08 -9.13 25.10
C PRO A 114 -10.04 -7.96 24.86
N ILE A 115 -10.91 -7.67 25.83
CA ILE A 115 -11.86 -6.55 25.76
C ILE A 115 -11.13 -5.21 25.66
N VAL A 116 -10.09 -4.99 26.47
CA VAL A 116 -9.29 -3.75 26.43
C VAL A 116 -8.53 -3.63 25.11
N ILE A 117 -8.08 -4.75 24.53
CA ILE A 117 -7.42 -4.77 23.22
C ILE A 117 -8.38 -4.28 22.13
N ILE A 118 -9.63 -4.76 22.12
CA ILE A 118 -10.65 -4.34 21.14
C ILE A 118 -10.92 -2.83 21.26
N PHE A 119 -11.18 -2.32 22.47
CA PHE A 119 -11.40 -0.88 22.67
C PHE A 119 -10.17 -0.05 22.31
N GLY A 120 -8.96 -0.54 22.63
CA GLY A 120 -7.70 0.10 22.24
C GLY A 120 -7.54 0.18 20.72
N LEU A 121 -7.85 -0.89 19.99
CA LEU A 121 -7.83 -0.93 18.53
C LEU A 121 -8.81 0.07 17.91
N PHE A 122 -10.01 0.22 18.47
CA PHE A 122 -10.94 1.25 18.01
C PHE A 122 -10.41 2.67 18.23
N ALA A 123 -9.90 2.96 19.43
CA ALA A 123 -9.32 4.26 19.72
C ALA A 123 -8.12 4.57 18.80
N VAL A 124 -7.22 3.61 18.63
CA VAL A 124 -6.06 3.73 17.73
C VAL A 124 -6.50 3.89 16.27
N GLY A 125 -7.52 3.14 15.83
CA GLY A 125 -8.07 3.24 14.47
C GLY A 125 -8.67 4.62 14.17
N ILE A 126 -9.47 5.15 15.10
CA ILE A 126 -10.07 6.50 14.97
C ILE A 126 -8.98 7.57 14.95
N LEU A 127 -7.99 7.49 15.85
CA LEU A 127 -6.88 8.44 15.88
C LEU A 127 -6.03 8.36 14.61
N ALA A 128 -5.74 7.16 14.11
CA ALA A 128 -4.96 6.97 12.90
C ALA A 128 -5.69 7.43 11.64
N TYR A 129 -7.02 7.27 11.59
CA TYR A 129 -7.86 7.84 10.54
C TYR A 129 -7.87 9.38 10.60
N ALA A 130 -8.06 9.95 11.79
CA ALA A 130 -8.04 11.40 12.00
C ALA A 130 -6.68 12.05 11.65
N LEU A 131 -5.58 11.33 11.88
CA LEU A 131 -4.23 11.76 11.52
C LEU A 131 -3.84 11.45 10.05
N GLY A 132 -4.72 10.80 9.28
CA GLY A 132 -4.46 10.44 7.88
C GLY A 132 -3.39 9.36 7.68
N ILE A 133 -3.07 8.60 8.74
CA ILE A 133 -2.06 7.53 8.72
C ILE A 133 -2.66 6.24 8.14
N MET A 134 -3.94 5.95 8.40
CA MET A 134 -4.68 4.77 7.90
C MET A 134 -6.01 5.20 7.25
N ALA A 135 -6.41 4.55 6.15
CA ALA A 135 -7.72 4.71 5.50
C ALA A 135 -8.31 3.37 5.10
#